data_AF-A0A846I3R8-F1
#
_entry.id   AF-A0A846I3R8-F1
#
_cell.length_a   1.000
_cell.length_b   1.000
_cell.length_c   1.000
_cell.angle_alpha   90.00
_cell.angle_beta   90.00
_cell.angle_gamma   90.00
#
_symmetry.space_group_name_H-M   'P 1'
#
loop_
_entity.id
_entity.type
_entity.pdbx_description
1 polymer ?
#
loop_
_entity_poly.entity_id
_entity_poly.type
_entity_poly.pdbx_seq_one_letter_code
_entity_poly.pdbx_strand_id
1 'polypeptide(L)' 'MIKVYTAEGCPWCTKAKTYLKTKGIAFQELNIEKDEKARDEMVQKSNQRGVPVLDVNGLIIIGFNKPAIDEAINL' A
#
# COMPACT_ATOMS: atom_id res chain seq x y z
N MET A 1 11.98 3.36 -0.69
CA MET A 1 11.23 2.57 -1.70
C MET A 1 9.78 2.48 -1.25
N ILE A 2 8.82 2.57 -2.17
CA ILE A 2 7.39 2.55 -1.81
C ILE A 2 6.78 1.26 -2.33
N LYS A 3 6.13 0.48 -1.47
CA LYS A 3 5.42 -0.73 -1.84
C LYS A 3 3.94 -0.55 -1.53
N VAL A 4 3.09 -1.07 -2.40
CA VAL A 4 1.64 -1.01 -2.25
C VAL A 4 1.11 -2.42 -2.34
N TYR A 5 0.66 -2.94 -1.20
CA TYR A 5 0.02 -4.23 -1.11
C TYR A 5 -1.44 -4.09 -1.51
N THR A 6 -1.81 -4.84 -2.53
CA THR A 6 -3.14 -4.81 -3.13
C THR A 6 -3.72 -6.21 -3.23
N ALA A 7 -5.05 -6.28 -3.29
CA ALA A 7 -5.79 -7.50 -3.61
C ALA A 7 -6.63 -7.25 -4.87
N GLU A 8 -6.85 -8.31 -5.65
CA GLU A 8 -7.89 -8.37 -6.67
C GLU A 8 -9.27 -8.06 -6.06
N GLY A 9 -10.13 -7.42 -6.86
CA GLY A 9 -11.48 -7.04 -6.43
C GLY A 9 -11.58 -5.88 -5.43
N CYS A 10 -10.48 -5.26 -5.01
CA CYS A 10 -10.54 -4.18 -4.02
C CYS A 10 -10.49 -2.77 -4.67
N PRO A 11 -11.60 -2.01 -4.72
CA PRO A 11 -11.65 -0.68 -5.37
C PRO A 11 -10.76 0.35 -4.65
N TRP A 12 -10.54 0.19 -3.35
CA TRP A 12 -9.66 1.03 -2.55
C TRP A 12 -8.19 0.90 -2.93
N CYS A 13 -7.76 -0.30 -3.31
CA CYS A 13 -6.40 -0.53 -3.80
C CYS A 13 -6.13 0.25 -5.09
N THR A 14 -7.09 0.23 -6.03
CA THR A 14 -7.00 1.02 -7.27
C THR A 14 -6.91 2.51 -6.97
N LYS A 15 -7.70 3.03 -6.02
CA LYS A 15 -7.61 4.44 -5.60
C LYS A 15 -6.24 4.78 -5.02
N ALA A 16 -5.67 3.95 -4.14
CA ALA A 16 -4.34 4.15 -3.56
C ALA A 16 -3.26 4.25 -4.65
N LYS A 17 -3.29 3.33 -5.61
CA LYS A 17 -2.35 3.29 -6.74
C LYS A 17 -2.48 4.52 -7.62
N THR A 18 -3.70 4.89 -8.01
CA THR A 18 -3.94 6.09 -8.81
C THR A 18 -3.47 7.34 -8.06
N TYR A 19 -3.72 7.43 -6.76
CA TYR A 19 -3.28 8.57 -5.94
C TYR A 19 -1.75 8.74 -5.97
N LEU A 20 -1.00 7.66 -5.73
CA LEU A 20 0.46 7.70 -5.83
C LEU A 20 0.95 8.04 -7.24
N LYS A 21 0.29 7.51 -8.30
CA LYS A 21 0.59 7.87 -9.68
C LYS A 21 0.35 9.36 -9.95
N THR A 22 -0.76 9.92 -9.45
CA THR A 22 -1.06 11.35 -9.63
C THR A 22 -0.06 12.26 -8.92
N LYS A 23 0.57 11.77 -7.86
CA LYS A 23 1.66 12.46 -7.16
C LYS A 23 3.02 12.30 -7.85
N GLY A 24 3.10 11.52 -8.94
CA GLY A 24 4.36 11.26 -9.65
C GLY A 24 5.32 10.34 -8.90
N ILE A 25 4.81 9.58 -7.92
CA ILE A 25 5.63 8.77 -7.03
C ILE A 25 5.79 7.37 -7.61
N ALA A 26 7.03 6.90 -7.73
CA ALA A 26 7.32 5.52 -8.10
C ALA A 26 7.01 4.59 -6.93
N PHE A 27 6.16 3.59 -7.17
CA PHE A 27 5.81 2.57 -6.20
C PHE A 27 5.82 1.18 -6.83
N GLN A 28 6.05 0.17 -6.01
CA GLN A 28 5.99 -1.23 -6.36
C GLN A 28 4.64 -1.79 -5.95
N GLU A 29 3.87 -2.25 -6.94
CA GLU A 29 2.63 -2.97 -6.68
C GLU A 29 2.95 -4.42 -6.29
N LEU A 30 2.42 -4.87 -5.16
CA LEU A 30 2.50 -6.25 -4.70
C LEU A 30 1.09 -6.79 -4.51
N ASN A 31 0.73 -7.81 -5.28
CA ASN A 31 -0.58 -8.45 -5.16
C ASN A 31 -0.50 -9.58 -4.12
N ILE A 32 -1.16 -9.41 -2.98
CA ILE A 32 -1.14 -10.38 -1.88
C ILE A 32 -1.92 -11.67 -2.19
N GLU A 33 -2.76 -11.68 -3.22
CA GLU A 33 -3.48 -12.89 -3.66
C GLU A 33 -2.65 -13.74 -4.62
N LYS A 34 -1.78 -13.10 -5.42
CA LYS A 34 -0.84 -13.81 -6.31
C LYS A 34 0.49 -14.13 -5.62
N ASP A 35 0.85 -13.34 -4.62
CA ASP A 35 2.17 -13.38 -4.00
C ASP A 35 2.00 -13.61 -2.48
N GLU A 36 2.08 -14.89 -2.09
CA GLU A 36 1.95 -15.28 -0.68
C GLU A 36 3.02 -14.64 0.21
N LYS A 37 4.20 -14.33 -0.36
CA LYS A 37 5.25 -13.60 0.37
C LYS A 37 4.84 -12.16 0.64
N ALA A 38 4.22 -11.49 -0.33
CA ALA A 38 3.70 -10.14 -0.11
C ALA A 38 2.59 -10.13 0.95
N ARG A 39 1.75 -11.18 0.99
CA ARG A 39 0.74 -11.37 2.03
C ARG A 39 1.39 -11.52 3.41
N ASP A 40 2.40 -12.36 3.53
CA ASP A 40 3.09 -12.57 4.80
C ASP A 40 3.82 -11.30 5.26
N GLU A 41 4.54 -10.62 4.35
CA GLU A 41 5.21 -9.34 4.63
C GLU A 41 4.20 -8.28 5.08
N MET A 42 3.04 -8.19 4.41
CA MET A 42 1.94 -7.30 4.79
C MET A 42 1.43 -7.61 6.19
N VAL A 43 1.15 -8.88 6.51
CA VAL A 43 0.62 -9.29 7.82
C VAL A 43 1.66 -9.05 8.91
N GLN A 44 2.94 -9.33 8.66
CA GLN A 44 4.00 -9.07 9.62
C GLN A 44 4.21 -7.57 9.88
N LYS A 45 4.09 -6.72 8.85
CA LYS A 45 4.29 -5.27 8.97
C LYS A 45 3.08 -4.53 9.52
N SER A 46 1.89 -4.85 9.00
CA SER A 46 0.62 -4.20 9.35
C SER A 46 0.01 -4.79 10.63
N ASN A 47 0.43 -5.99 11.02
CA ASN A 47 -0.18 -6.80 12.09
C ASN A 47 -1.70 -7.00 11.88
N GLN A 48 -2.18 -6.76 10.66
CA GLN A 48 -3.58 -6.85 10.24
C GLN A 48 -3.66 -7.48 8.85
N ARG A 49 -4.78 -8.16 8.58
CA ARG A 49 -5.10 -8.78 7.29
C ARG A 49 -5.88 -7.86 6.35
N GLY A 50 -6.07 -6.59 6.74
CA GLY A 50 -6.85 -5.63 5.96
C GLY A 50 -6.02 -4.99 4.85
N VAL A 51 -6.54 -5.01 3.63
CA VAL A 51 -6.03 -4.26 2.48
C VAL A 51 -6.86 -2.98 2.25
N PRO A 52 -6.29 -1.93 1.65
CA PRO A 52 -4.91 -1.80 1.14
C PRO A 52 -3.89 -1.59 2.26
N VAL A 53 -2.63 -1.98 2.04
CA VAL A 53 -1.50 -1.60 2.91
C VAL A 53 -0.45 -0.91 2.06
N LEU A 54 0.11 0.18 2.56
CA LEU A 54 1.18 0.91 1.89
C LEU A 54 2.41 0.92 2.80
N ASP A 55 3.55 0.60 2.24
CA ASP A 55 4.85 0.74 2.86
C ASP A 55 5.57 1.89 2.16
N VAL A 56 5.71 3.01 2.85
CA VAL A 56 6.30 4.24 2.32
C VAL A 56 7.59 4.51 3.09
N ASN A 57 8.74 4.10 2.53
CA ASN A 57 10.05 4.25 3.19
C ASN A 57 10.10 3.70 4.64
N GLY A 58 9.44 2.56 4.88
CA GLY A 58 9.35 1.95 6.21
C GLY A 58 8.18 2.44 7.07
N LEU A 59 7.42 3.44 6.62
CA LEU A 59 6.16 3.83 7.25
C LEU A 59 5.02 2.95 6.72
N ILE A 60 4.39 2.19 7.61
CA ILE A 60 3.29 1.29 7.27
C ILE A 60 1.97 2.02 7.45
N ILE A 61 1.24 2.18 6.36
CA ILE A 61 -0.08 2.78 6.33
C ILE A 61 -1.08 1.68 6.05
N ILE A 62 -1.99 1.51 7.00
CA ILE A 62 -3.05 0.52 6.93
C ILE A 62 -4.30 1.19 6.38
N GLY A 63 -4.89 0.60 5.35
CA GLY A 63 -6.03 1.14 4.63
C GLY A 63 -5.66 2.27 3.65
N PHE A 64 -6.69 2.86 3.05
CA PHE A 64 -6.53 4.04 2.21
C PHE A 64 -6.70 5.30 3.05
N ASN A 65 -5.61 5.75 3.68
CA ASN A 65 -5.63 6.95 4.52
C ASN A 65 -4.87 8.10 3.84
N LYS A 66 -5.59 8.95 3.09
CA LYS A 66 -5.02 10.09 2.38
C LYS A 66 -4.05 10.95 3.21
N PRO A 67 -4.42 11.46 4.39
CA PRO A 67 -3.52 12.30 5.19
C PRO A 67 -2.25 11.56 5.60
N ALA A 68 -2.37 10.31 6.07
CA ALA A 68 -1.20 9.51 6.43
C ALA A 68 -0.27 9.24 5.23
N ILE A 69 -0.85 9.07 4.03
CA ILE A 69 -0.07 8.90 2.80
C ILE A 69 0.67 10.19 2.46
N ASP A 70 0.01 11.34 2.56
CA ASP A 70 0.60 12.66 2.29
C ASP A 70 1.75 12.96 3.29
N GLU A 71 1.56 12.66 4.57
CA GLU A 71 2.62 12.75 5.59
C GLU A 71 3.79 11.80 5.29
N ALA A 72 3.50 10.56 4.88
CA ALA A 72 4.53 9.56 4.61
C ALA A 72 5.39 9.89 3.37
N ILE A 73 4.78 10.53 2.37
CA ILE A 73 5.47 11.03 1.18
C ILE A 73 6.07 12.42 1.41
N ASN A 74 5.98 12.94 2.64
CA ASN A 74 6.54 14.21 3.12
C ASN A 74 6.16 15.39 2.22
N LEU A 75 4.85 15.58 2.02
CA LEU A 75 4.26 16.72 1.33
C LEU A 75 3.77 17.79 2.31
#